data_AF-A0A1H3YML0-F1
#
_entry.id   AF-A0A1H3YML0-F1
#
_cell.length_a   1.000
_cell.length_b   1.000
_cell.length_c   1.000
_cell.angle_alpha   90.00
_cell.angle_beta   90.00
_cell.angle_gamma   90.00
#
_symmetry.space_group_name_H-M   'P 1'
#
loop_
_entity.id
_entity.type
_entity.pdbx_description
1 polymer ?
#
loop_
_entity_poly.entity_id
_entity_poly.type
_entity_poly.pdbx_seq_one_letter_code
_entity_poly.pdbx_strand_id
1 'polypeptide(L)'
;MVKLILWVLGLTLVVLSIAIIVQPQLARTISERLNETGYTISAWARIAIGLILLLIADTRAWNVLFNALGVLVVLAGAYMLHIGFERSKALAIKISGGNETFLRILGAIGVLLGLMLLSAS
;
A
#
# COMPACT_ATOMS: atom_id res chain seq x y z
N MET A 1 -11.28 -4.35 18.05
CA MET A 1 -9.89 -4.49 17.56
C MET A 1 -9.78 -4.34 16.05
N VAL A 2 -10.52 -5.12 15.24
CA VAL A 2 -10.50 -5.02 13.76
C VAL A 2 -10.82 -3.61 13.23
N LYS A 3 -11.81 -2.92 13.81
CA LYS A 3 -12.12 -1.52 13.45
C LYS A 3 -10.93 -0.58 13.61
N LEU A 4 -10.18 -0.72 14.70
CA LEU A 4 -9.01 0.11 14.99
C LEU A 4 -7.90 -0.15 13.95
N ILE A 5 -7.67 -1.41 13.57
CA ILE A 5 -6.68 -1.78 12.56
C ILE A 5 -7.04 -1.15 11.20
N LEU A 6 -8.30 -1.27 10.78
CA LEU A 6 -8.78 -0.66 9.53
C LEU A 6 -8.68 0.86 9.57
N TRP A 7 -9.01 1.46 10.70
CA TRP A 7 -8.93 2.90 10.88
C TRP A 7 -7.49 3.41 10.78
N VAL A 8 -6.54 2.73 11.44
CA VAL A 8 -5.11 3.05 11.36
C VAL A 8 -4.56 2.84 9.95
N LEU A 9 -4.93 1.75 9.28
CA LEU A 9 -4.53 1.48 7.89
C LEU A 9 -5.08 2.55 6.94
N GLY A 10 -6.37 2.86 7.04
CA GLY A 10 -7.02 3.89 6.24
C GLY A 10 -6.38 5.26 6.44
N LEU A 11 -6.16 5.67 7.69
CA LEU A 11 -5.53 6.95 8.02
C LEU A 11 -4.09 7.03 7.49
N THR A 12 -3.30 5.98 7.71
CA THR A 12 -1.91 5.92 7.23
C THR A 12 -1.86 6.03 5.71
N LEU A 13 -2.76 5.33 5.03
CA LEU A 13 -2.85 5.33 3.57
C LEU A 13 -3.27 6.71 3.04
N VAL A 14 -4.24 7.39 3.67
CA VAL A 14 -4.62 8.76 3.32
C VAL A 14 -3.45 9.72 3.52
N VAL A 15 -2.80 9.71 4.69
CA VAL A 15 -1.69 10.62 5.01
C VAL A 15 -0.52 10.43 4.05
N LEU A 16 -0.10 9.19 3.81
CA LEU A 16 0.98 8.89 2.86
C LEU A 16 0.61 9.29 1.42
N SER A 17 -0.65 9.09 1.03
CA SER A 17 -1.12 9.45 -0.31
C SER A 17 -1.15 10.96 -0.52
N ILE A 18 -1.62 11.73 0.47
CA ILE A 18 -1.58 13.20 0.45
C ILE A 18 -0.12 13.67 0.38
N ALA A 19 0.77 13.08 1.17
CA ALA A 19 2.19 13.42 1.15
C ALA A 19 2.80 13.20 -0.24
N ILE A 20 2.47 12.09 -0.93
CA ILE A 20 2.93 11.81 -2.29
C ILE A 20 2.32 12.79 -3.31
N ILE A 21 1.07 13.21 -3.14
CA ILE A 21 0.43 14.20 -4.02
C ILE A 21 1.14 15.55 -3.91
N VAL A 22 1.39 16.01 -2.68
CA VAL A 22 2.00 17.31 -2.38
C VAL A 22 3.49 17.32 -2.76
N GLN A 23 4.20 16.24 -2.43
CA GLN A 23 5.63 16.11 -2.65
C GLN A 23 5.95 14.74 -3.28
N PRO A 24 5.82 14.60 -4.61
CA PRO A 24 6.04 13.33 -5.30
C PRO A 24 7.47 12.81 -5.13
N GLN A 25 8.44 13.69 -4.88
CA GLN A 25 9.84 13.30 -4.62
C GLN A 25 9.98 12.46 -3.34
N LEU A 26 9.03 12.54 -2.38
CA LEU A 26 9.04 11.69 -1.19
C LEU A 26 9.03 10.20 -1.54
N ALA A 27 8.25 9.80 -2.55
CA ALA A 27 8.19 8.40 -2.99
C ALA A 27 9.57 7.90 -3.43
N ARG A 28 10.35 8.77 -4.08
CA ARG A 28 11.71 8.46 -4.51
C ARG A 28 12.68 8.39 -3.34
N THR A 29 12.66 9.38 -2.45
CA THR A 29 13.53 9.39 -1.27
C THR A 29 13.29 8.18 -0.37
N ILE A 30 12.03 7.78 -0.17
CA ILE A 30 11.68 6.58 0.59
C ILE A 30 12.24 5.32 -0.09
N SER A 31 12.12 5.24 -1.41
CA SER A 31 12.63 4.10 -2.20
C SER A 31 14.16 4.00 -2.15
N GLU A 32 14.87 5.13 -2.21
CA GLU A 32 16.33 5.18 -2.15
C GLU A 32 16.86 4.79 -0.76
N ARG A 33 16.17 5.23 0.31
CA ARG A 33 16.52 4.93 1.71
C ARG A 33 16.06 3.55 2.18
N LEU A 34 15.35 2.79 1.36
CA LEU A 34 14.92 1.44 1.70
C LEU A 34 16.14 0.53 1.86
N ASN A 35 16.24 -0.12 3.02
CA ASN A 35 17.22 -1.15 3.34
C ASN A 35 16.57 -2.54 3.27
N GLU A 36 17.39 -3.59 3.30
CA GLU A 36 16.95 -4.98 3.13
C GLU A 36 16.03 -5.48 4.26
N THR A 37 16.31 -5.07 5.50
CA THR A 37 15.47 -5.41 6.67
C THR A 37 14.10 -4.76 6.56
N GLY A 38 14.04 -3.45 6.29
CA GLY A 38 12.79 -2.72 6.11
C GLY A 38 12.01 -3.21 4.89
N TYR A 39 12.70 -3.62 3.84
CA TYR A 39 12.10 -4.29 2.69
C TYR A 39 11.38 -5.58 3.09
N THR A 40 12.07 -6.48 3.78
CA THR A 40 11.53 -7.77 4.20
C THR A 40 10.32 -7.59 5.12
N ILE A 41 10.44 -6.68 6.09
CA ILE A 41 9.33 -6.32 6.98
C ILE A 41 8.15 -5.77 6.16
N SER A 42 8.39 -4.89 5.19
CA SER A 42 7.32 -4.31 4.37
C SER A 42 6.61 -5.35 3.51
N ALA A 43 7.32 -6.36 3.01
CA ALA A 43 6.75 -7.42 2.20
C ALA A 43 5.85 -8.33 3.05
N TRP A 44 6.32 -8.74 4.22
CA TRP A 44 5.52 -9.51 5.18
C TRP A 44 4.34 -8.72 5.74
N ALA A 45 4.52 -7.43 6.04
CA ALA A 45 3.44 -6.56 6.47
C ALA A 45 2.33 -6.47 5.43
N ARG A 46 2.68 -6.33 4.13
CA ARG A 46 1.70 -6.39 3.04
C ARG A 46 0.95 -7.73 3.06
N ILE A 47 1.64 -8.86 3.12
CA ILE A 47 0.98 -10.18 3.17
C ILE A 47 0.00 -10.25 4.36
N ALA A 48 0.44 -9.86 5.56
CA ALA A 48 -0.40 -9.89 6.76
C ALA A 48 -1.63 -8.96 6.63
N ILE A 49 -1.45 -7.74 6.15
CA ILE A 49 -2.54 -6.78 5.91
C ILE A 49 -3.52 -7.35 4.88
N GLY A 50 -3.01 -7.91 3.78
CA GLY A 50 -3.84 -8.48 2.73
C GLY A 50 -4.68 -9.66 3.23
N LEU A 51 -4.11 -10.55 4.04
CA LEU A 51 -4.85 -11.64 4.69
C LEU A 51 -5.92 -11.12 5.66
N ILE A 52 -5.64 -10.06 6.43
CA ILE A 52 -6.63 -9.43 7.31
C ILE A 52 -7.78 -8.87 6.47
N LEU A 53 -7.50 -8.19 5.35
CA LEU A 53 -8.52 -7.65 4.45
C LEU A 53 -9.41 -8.76 3.85
N LEU A 54 -8.82 -9.89 3.47
CA LEU A 54 -9.57 -11.06 2.99
C LEU A 54 -10.48 -11.63 4.08
N LEU A 55 -9.96 -11.78 5.30
CA LEU A 55 -10.71 -12.38 6.40
C LEU A 55 -11.93 -11.55 6.83
N ILE A 56 -11.87 -10.23 6.66
CA ILE A 56 -13.00 -9.34 6.99
C ILE A 56 -13.95 -9.14 5.81
N ALA A 57 -13.56 -9.50 4.59
CA ALA A 57 -14.31 -9.20 3.37
C ALA A 57 -15.74 -9.75 3.44
N ASP A 58 -15.90 -10.99 3.90
CA ASP A 58 -17.20 -11.67 3.98
C ASP A 58 -18.19 -11.02 4.97
N THR A 59 -17.71 -10.16 5.86
CA THR A 59 -18.53 -9.54 6.92
C THR A 59 -18.98 -8.11 6.62
N ARG A 60 -18.60 -7.55 5.46
CA ARG A 60 -18.80 -6.13 5.14
C ARG A 60 -19.58 -5.94 3.84
N ALA A 61 -20.36 -4.86 3.76
CA ALA A 61 -21.13 -4.50 2.56
C ALA A 61 -20.27 -4.28 1.30
N TRP A 62 -18.96 -4.03 1.48
CA TRP A 62 -17.98 -3.84 0.41
C TRP A 62 -17.09 -5.06 0.19
N ASN A 63 -17.63 -6.28 0.40
CA ASN A 63 -16.90 -7.55 0.33
C ASN A 63 -16.01 -7.71 -0.90
N VAL A 64 -16.50 -7.38 -2.10
CA VAL A 64 -15.74 -7.46 -3.36
C VAL A 64 -14.51 -6.55 -3.34
N LEU A 65 -14.63 -5.34 -2.80
CA LEU A 65 -13.52 -4.39 -2.70
C LEU A 65 -12.45 -4.89 -1.71
N PHE A 66 -12.88 -5.35 -0.53
CA PHE A 66 -11.97 -5.91 0.47
C PHE A 66 -11.25 -7.16 -0.04
N ASN A 67 -11.97 -8.02 -0.78
CA ASN A 67 -11.37 -9.18 -1.43
C ASN A 67 -10.35 -8.77 -2.49
N ALA A 68 -10.72 -7.88 -3.40
CA ALA A 68 -9.81 -7.42 -4.45
C ALA A 68 -8.56 -6.75 -3.87
N LEU A 69 -8.72 -5.84 -2.89
CA LEU A 69 -7.59 -5.20 -2.22
C LEU A 69 -6.75 -6.21 -1.44
N GLY A 70 -7.39 -7.14 -0.74
CA GLY A 70 -6.71 -8.20 0.00
C GLY A 70 -5.82 -9.05 -0.92
N VAL A 71 -6.38 -9.55 -2.02
CA VAL A 71 -5.63 -10.31 -3.04
C VAL A 71 -4.48 -9.47 -3.61
N LEU A 72 -4.72 -8.23 -4.04
CA LEU A 72 -3.69 -7.37 -4.62
C LEU A 72 -2.55 -7.11 -3.65
N VAL A 73 -2.85 -6.86 -2.37
CA VAL A 73 -1.86 -6.58 -1.34
C VAL A 73 -1.06 -7.83 -0.98
N VAL A 74 -1.68 -9.01 -0.89
CA VAL A 74 -0.97 -10.28 -0.72
C VAL A 74 -0.04 -10.54 -1.89
N LEU A 75 -0.55 -10.42 -3.12
CA LEU A 75 0.25 -10.64 -4.34
C LEU A 75 1.41 -9.65 -4.44
N ALA A 76 1.22 -8.39 -4.09
CA ALA A 76 2.28 -7.40 -4.07
C ALA A 76 3.39 -7.78 -3.07
N GLY A 77 3.03 -8.24 -1.86
CA GLY A 77 3.99 -8.70 -0.88
C GLY A 77 4.72 -9.98 -1.31
N ALA A 78 4.00 -10.96 -1.84
CA ALA A 78 4.57 -12.20 -2.37
C ALA A 78 5.50 -11.97 -3.56
N TYR A 79 5.08 -11.09 -4.49
CA TYR A 79 5.89 -10.71 -5.65
C TYR A 79 7.19 -10.03 -5.23
N MET A 80 7.14 -9.12 -4.25
CA MET A 80 8.35 -8.54 -3.65
C MET A 80 9.26 -9.65 -3.12
N LEU A 81 8.78 -10.55 -2.26
CA LEU A 81 9.63 -11.64 -1.74
C LEU A 81 10.23 -12.50 -2.88
N HIS A 82 9.48 -12.73 -3.96
CA HIS A 82 9.92 -13.53 -5.10
C HIS A 82 11.05 -12.86 -5.90
N ILE A 83 10.96 -11.56 -6.20
CA ILE A 83 11.96 -10.87 -7.03
C ILE A 83 13.20 -10.41 -6.23
N GLY A 84 13.10 -10.37 -4.90
CA GLY A 84 14.20 -9.99 -4.01
C GLY A 84 14.42 -8.48 -3.89
N PHE A 85 15.20 -8.08 -2.88
CA PHE A 85 15.40 -6.68 -2.49
C PHE A 85 15.93 -5.80 -3.63
N GLU A 86 17.02 -6.19 -4.28
CA GLU A 86 17.68 -5.38 -5.31
C GLU A 86 16.76 -5.07 -6.50
N ARG A 87 16.05 -6.09 -7.01
CA ARG A 87 15.13 -5.92 -8.15
C ARG A 87 13.90 -5.10 -7.76
N SER A 88 13.36 -5.32 -6.58
CA SER A 88 12.24 -4.51 -6.08
C SER A 88 12.63 -3.07 -5.83
N LYS A 89 13.81 -2.80 -5.28
CA LYS A 89 14.32 -1.45 -5.08
C LYS A 89 14.51 -0.73 -6.41
N ALA A 90 15.09 -1.39 -7.41
CA ALA A 90 15.21 -0.86 -8.76
C ALA A 90 13.84 -0.57 -9.39
N LEU A 91 12.87 -1.46 -9.23
CA LEU A 91 11.49 -1.25 -9.69
C LEU A 91 10.84 -0.04 -9.00
N ALA A 92 10.94 0.05 -7.67
CA ALA A 92 10.39 1.16 -6.89
C ALA A 92 11.01 2.50 -7.28
N ILE A 93 12.34 2.56 -7.49
CA ILE A 93 13.03 3.75 -7.99
C ILE A 93 12.58 4.09 -9.41
N LYS A 94 12.41 3.09 -10.29
CA LYS A 94 11.92 3.31 -11.66
C LYS A 94 10.50 3.86 -11.68
N ILE A 95 9.61 3.37 -10.83
CA ILE A 95 8.23 3.84 -10.70
C ILE A 95 8.21 5.26 -10.10
N SER A 96 8.97 5.49 -9.03
CA SER A 96 9.04 6.79 -8.35
C SER A 96 9.84 7.86 -9.11
N GLY A 97 10.70 7.46 -10.04
CA GLY A 97 11.37 8.34 -10.99
C GLY A 97 10.57 8.60 -12.27
N GLY A 98 9.38 8.03 -12.40
CA GLY A 98 8.46 8.27 -13.51
C GLY A 98 7.81 9.65 -13.46
N ASN A 99 6.83 9.88 -14.34
CA ASN A 99 6.10 11.13 -14.43
C ASN A 99 5.46 11.52 -13.07
N GLU A 100 5.71 12.73 -12.58
CA GLU A 100 5.11 13.22 -11.32
C GLU A 100 3.58 13.17 -11.36
N THR A 101 2.96 13.44 -12.51
CA THR A 101 1.51 13.35 -12.69
C THR A 101 1.00 11.93 -12.42
N PHE A 102 1.76 10.91 -12.82
CA PHE A 102 1.42 9.51 -12.54
C PHE A 102 1.43 9.22 -11.03
N LEU A 103 2.43 9.71 -10.30
CA LEU A 103 2.50 9.57 -8.84
C LEU A 103 1.35 10.29 -8.13
N ARG A 104 0.97 11.48 -8.60
CA ARG A 104 -0.17 12.22 -8.06
C ARG A 104 -1.49 11.50 -8.31
N ILE A 105 -1.68 10.90 -9.48
CA ILE A 105 -2.86 10.07 -9.80
C ILE A 105 -2.91 8.84 -8.88
N LEU A 106 -1.79 8.13 -8.73
CA LEU A 106 -1.70 7.00 -7.79
C LEU A 106 -1.99 7.43 -6.35
N GLY A 107 -1.49 8.60 -5.94
CA GLY A 107 -1.82 9.21 -4.66
C GLY A 107 -3.32 9.51 -4.52
N ALA A 108 -3.97 10.07 -5.55
CA ALA A 108 -5.41 10.33 -5.51
C ALA A 108 -6.23 9.04 -5.37
N ILE A 109 -5.84 7.97 -6.10
CA ILE A 109 -6.42 6.62 -5.95
C ILE A 109 -6.20 6.12 -4.51
N GLY A 110 -4.99 6.31 -3.98
CA GLY A 110 -4.67 5.99 -2.58
C GLY A 110 -5.61 6.71 -1.61
N VAL A 111 -5.79 8.03 -1.72
CA VAL A 111 -6.72 8.78 -0.84
C VAL A 111 -8.13 8.19 -0.91
N LEU A 112 -8.65 7.90 -2.11
CA LEU A 112 -9.98 7.31 -2.27
C LEU A 112 -10.09 5.95 -1.56
N LEU A 113 -9.12 5.07 -1.76
CA LEU A 113 -9.08 3.75 -1.10
C LEU A 113 -8.98 3.89 0.43
N GLY A 114 -8.22 4.87 0.92
CA GLY A 114 -8.07 5.14 2.35
C GLY A 114 -9.36 5.65 2.98
N LEU A 115 -10.06 6.57 2.31
CA LEU A 115 -11.38 7.04 2.73
C LEU A 115 -12.42 5.91 2.72
N MET A 116 -12.38 5.04 1.71
CA MET A 116 -13.23 3.85 1.66
C MET A 116 -12.97 2.93 2.86
N LEU A 117 -11.70 2.64 3.18
CA LEU A 117 -11.32 1.85 4.36
C LEU A 117 -11.82 2.47 5.68
N LEU A 118 -11.71 3.80 5.81
CA LEU A 118 -12.22 4.53 6.98
C LEU A 118 -13.76 4.45 7.07
N SER A 119 -14.45 4.64 5.95
CA SER A 119 -15.92 4.57 5.90
C SER A 119 -16.48 3.18 6.21
N ALA A 120 -15.70 2.14 5.91
CA ALA A 120 -16.08 0.75 6.12
C ALA A 120 -15.69 0.22 7.52
N SER A 121 -15.02 1.02 8.37
CA SER A 121 -14.61 0.62 9.72
C SER A 121 -15.78 0.63 10.71
#